data_AF-A0AAQ4EXQ7-F1
#
_entry.id   AF-A0AAQ4EXQ7-F1
#
_cell.length_a   1.000
_cell.length_b   1.000
_cell.length_c   1.000
_cell.angle_alpha   90.00
_cell.angle_beta   90.00
_cell.angle_gamma   90.00
#
_symmetry.space_group_name_H-M   'P 1'
#
loop_
_entity.id
_entity.type
_entity.pdbx_description
1 polymer ?
#
loop_
_entity_poly.entity_id
_entity_poly.type
_entity_poly.pdbx_seq_one_letter_code
_entity_poly.pdbx_strand_id
1 'polypeptide(L)'
;MRPIWTVQVLVNPFDDVTPRKRAKEAAEEKPTRAPSTAAATRNYKLLSFGEEAEEEEEELMAVVSKGPKGRSKSSHDLTDDASLSSVPAVVTDKEKEEEEGGFRRPTEPGAAERVRQRMREAVTAPPASAAPQERNYFEQERQKASAQRIGEIRKEFRELKRQMRAEDQAKSKADKQPAEGEEEEEEEDYGGNQLMRAYRQEQRAYSEKQQQLLPKGASREQKTLEALARFQAKMATLVDDDAKDDAHGGNEDDEDDNSDRWLAHRLRFSEQGPVLARDANVVNAEEAYSIDDPRNAMNERRRKRPHHGHGDRKHHK
;
A
#
# COMPACT_ATOMS: atom_id res chain seq x y z
N MET A 1 -10.65 -5.83 9.21
CA MET A 1 -10.57 -4.47 8.62
C MET A 1 -11.59 -3.56 9.29
N ARG A 2 -11.24 -2.33 9.66
CA ARG A 2 -12.21 -1.35 10.20
C ARG A 2 -12.83 -0.56 9.04
N PRO A 3 -14.16 -0.40 8.97
CA PRO A 3 -14.80 0.38 7.92
C PRO A 3 -14.50 1.87 8.09
N ILE A 4 -14.38 2.58 6.97
CA ILE A 4 -14.27 4.03 6.91
C ILE A 4 -15.70 4.58 6.88
N TRP A 5 -16.07 5.34 7.90
CA TRP A 5 -17.42 5.86 8.06
C TRP A 5 -17.65 7.16 7.31
N THR A 6 -16.65 8.05 7.27
CA THR A 6 -16.70 9.36 6.60
C THR A 6 -15.31 9.81 6.19
N VAL A 7 -15.26 10.71 5.21
CA VAL A 7 -14.02 11.36 4.74
C VAL A 7 -14.30 12.86 4.58
N GLN A 8 -13.41 13.70 5.09
CA GLN A 8 -13.49 15.16 4.98
C GLN A 8 -12.20 15.70 4.37
N VAL A 9 -12.32 16.60 3.39
CA VAL A 9 -11.19 17.32 2.81
C VAL A 9 -10.96 18.59 3.63
N LEU A 10 -9.79 18.69 4.29
CA LEU A 10 -9.49 19.79 5.20
C LEU A 10 -9.00 21.05 4.46
N VAL A 11 -8.21 20.87 3.40
CA VAL A 11 -7.72 21.94 2.53
C VAL A 11 -7.76 21.42 1.10
N ASN A 12 -8.58 22.03 0.25
CA ASN A 12 -8.61 21.76 -1.18
C ASN A 12 -7.87 22.89 -1.92
N PRO A 13 -6.70 22.65 -2.54
CA PRO A 13 -5.97 23.67 -3.28
C PRO A 13 -6.54 23.94 -4.69
N PHE A 14 -7.55 23.17 -5.12
CA PHE A 14 -8.14 23.27 -6.45
C PHE A 14 -9.63 23.66 -6.36
N ASP A 15 -9.94 24.90 -6.75
CA ASP A 15 -11.31 25.43 -6.73
C ASP A 15 -12.18 24.91 -7.88
N ASP A 16 -11.57 24.36 -8.93
CA ASP A 16 -12.21 23.86 -10.14
C ASP A 16 -12.63 22.38 -10.07
N VAL A 17 -12.21 21.66 -9.01
CA VAL A 17 -12.57 20.26 -8.82
C VAL A 17 -14.02 20.13 -8.34
N THR A 18 -14.93 19.85 -9.26
CA THR A 18 -16.32 19.54 -8.93
C THR A 18 -16.55 18.03 -8.75
N PRO A 19 -17.19 17.57 -7.65
CA PRO A 19 -17.52 16.15 -7.46
C PRO A 19 -18.43 15.64 -8.58
N ARG A 20 -18.13 14.45 -9.10
CA ARG A 20 -18.99 13.79 -10.11
C ARG A 20 -20.37 13.52 -9.51
N LYS A 21 -21.41 14.05 -10.14
CA LYS A 21 -22.80 13.66 -9.82
C LYS A 21 -22.94 12.18 -10.14
N ARG A 22 -23.18 11.34 -9.14
CA ARG A 22 -23.64 9.98 -9.38
C ARG A 22 -24.94 10.11 -10.15
N ALA A 23 -25.08 9.37 -11.26
CA ALA A 23 -26.37 9.29 -11.94
C ALA A 23 -27.41 8.93 -10.88
N LYS A 24 -28.41 9.80 -10.68
CA LYS A 24 -29.62 9.38 -10.00
C LYS A 24 -30.09 8.18 -10.80
N GLU A 25 -30.31 7.04 -10.14
CA GLU A 25 -31.08 5.95 -10.70
C GLU A 25 -32.41 6.57 -11.12
N ALA A 26 -32.50 6.93 -12.40
CA ALA A 26 -33.80 7.17 -13.01
C ALA A 26 -34.52 5.85 -12.82
N ALA A 27 -35.69 5.91 -12.19
CA ALA A 27 -36.63 4.81 -12.16
C ALA A 27 -37.06 4.54 -13.62
N GLU A 28 -36.21 3.84 -14.36
CA GLU A 28 -36.60 3.12 -15.56
C GLU A 28 -37.31 1.86 -15.08
N GLU A 29 -38.62 1.79 -15.37
CA GLU A 29 -39.35 0.53 -15.41
C GLU A 29 -38.66 -0.39 -16.41
N LYS A 30 -37.76 -1.24 -15.90
CA LYS A 30 -37.16 -2.31 -16.67
C LYS A 30 -38.25 -3.36 -16.95
N PRO A 31 -38.47 -3.78 -18.21
CA PRO A 31 -39.29 -4.96 -18.47
C PRO A 31 -38.66 -6.15 -17.78
N THR A 32 -39.50 -6.94 -17.09
CA THR A 32 -39.11 -8.13 -16.33
C THR A 32 -38.32 -9.09 -17.20
N ARG A 33 -36.99 -9.10 -17.05
CA ARG A 33 -36.12 -10.10 -17.64
C ARG A 33 -35.79 -11.13 -16.56
N ALA A 34 -36.08 -12.39 -16.87
CA ALA A 34 -35.91 -13.53 -15.97
C ALA A 34 -34.52 -13.57 -15.31
N PRO A 35 -34.41 -14.06 -14.05
CA PRO A 35 -33.12 -14.17 -13.38
C PRO A 35 -32.23 -15.19 -14.11
N SER A 36 -31.10 -14.74 -14.63
CA SER A 36 -30.04 -15.63 -15.11
C SER A 36 -29.41 -16.33 -13.91
N THR A 37 -29.49 -17.66 -13.86
CA THR A 37 -28.89 -18.53 -12.83
C THR A 37 -27.38 -18.71 -12.97
N ALA A 38 -26.70 -17.89 -13.78
CA ALA A 38 -25.25 -17.94 -13.91
C ALA A 38 -24.61 -17.23 -12.73
N ALA A 39 -24.13 -18.00 -11.75
CA ALA A 39 -23.18 -17.51 -10.77
C ALA A 39 -21.97 -16.96 -11.54
N ALA A 40 -21.79 -15.64 -11.48
CA ALA A 40 -20.58 -15.00 -11.98
C ALA A 40 -19.44 -15.32 -11.00
N THR A 41 -18.87 -16.52 -11.12
CA THR A 41 -17.60 -16.87 -10.50
C THR A 41 -16.54 -15.96 -11.11
N ARG A 42 -16.13 -14.95 -10.33
CA ARG A 42 -14.99 -14.11 -10.68
C ARG A 42 -13.75 -15.00 -10.60
N ASN A 43 -13.18 -15.32 -11.76
CA ASN A 43 -11.98 -16.15 -11.84
C ASN A 43 -10.75 -15.33 -11.39
N TYR A 44 -10.46 -15.36 -10.09
CA TYR A 44 -9.26 -14.71 -9.51
C TYR A 44 -7.95 -15.38 -9.95
N LYS A 45 -8.02 -16.57 -10.53
CA LYS A 45 -6.89 -17.31 -11.13
C LYS A 45 -6.27 -16.66 -12.37
N LEU A 46 -6.93 -15.68 -12.99
CA LEU A 46 -6.37 -14.89 -14.09
C LEU A 46 -5.49 -13.74 -13.61
N LEU A 47 -5.55 -13.41 -12.32
CA LEU A 47 -4.63 -12.47 -11.71
C LEU A 47 -3.50 -13.33 -11.16
N SER A 48 -2.29 -13.19 -11.70
CA SER A 48 -1.05 -13.79 -11.17
C SER A 48 -0.73 -13.39 -9.70
N PHE A 49 -1.63 -12.66 -9.03
CA PHE A 49 -1.61 -12.29 -7.62
C PHE A 49 -2.70 -12.99 -6.78
N GLY A 50 -3.65 -13.69 -7.42
CA GLY A 50 -4.77 -14.33 -6.75
C GLY A 50 -4.40 -15.66 -6.07
N GLU A 51 -3.46 -16.41 -6.65
CA GLU A 51 -3.03 -17.72 -6.12
C GLU A 51 -2.19 -17.59 -4.84
N GLU A 52 -1.24 -16.64 -4.78
CA GLU A 52 -0.42 -16.40 -3.58
C GLU A 52 -1.25 -15.79 -2.43
N ALA A 53 -2.27 -14.99 -2.75
CA ALA A 53 -3.12 -14.35 -1.74
C ALA A 53 -4.20 -15.29 -1.15
N GLU A 54 -4.69 -16.25 -1.93
CA GLU A 54 -5.69 -17.25 -1.46
C GLU A 54 -5.02 -18.31 -0.56
N GLU A 55 -3.80 -18.75 -0.89
CA GLU A 55 -3.07 -19.74 -0.10
C GLU A 55 -2.63 -19.16 1.28
N GLU A 56 -2.20 -17.90 1.33
CA GLU A 56 -1.85 -17.21 2.59
C GLU A 56 -3.09 -16.93 3.47
N GLU A 57 -4.26 -16.64 2.87
CA GLU A 57 -5.51 -16.46 3.61
C GLU A 57 -6.04 -17.79 4.17
N GLU A 58 -6.00 -18.89 3.40
CA GLU A 58 -6.41 -20.21 3.87
C GLU A 58 -5.50 -20.75 4.98
N GLU A 59 -4.19 -20.52 4.89
CA GLU A 59 -3.24 -20.94 5.93
C GLU A 59 -3.43 -20.12 7.22
N LEU A 60 -3.63 -18.79 7.10
CA LEU A 60 -3.91 -17.92 8.24
C LEU A 60 -5.27 -18.24 8.89
N MET A 61 -6.30 -18.53 8.08
CA MET A 61 -7.62 -18.90 8.58
C MET A 61 -7.60 -20.27 9.23
N ALA A 62 -6.80 -21.23 8.74
CA ALA A 62 -6.59 -22.53 9.36
C ALA A 62 -5.86 -22.41 10.71
N VAL A 63 -4.85 -21.54 10.83
CA VAL A 63 -4.14 -21.28 12.09
C VAL A 63 -5.03 -20.56 13.10
N VAL A 64 -5.81 -19.57 12.67
CA VAL A 64 -6.72 -18.79 13.54
C VAL A 64 -7.95 -19.60 13.95
N SER A 65 -8.48 -20.46 13.08
CA SER A 65 -9.65 -21.30 13.38
C SER A 65 -9.35 -22.49 14.28
N LYS A 66 -8.08 -22.95 14.34
CA LYS A 66 -7.62 -24.00 15.26
C LYS A 66 -7.32 -23.48 16.69
N GLY A 67 -7.33 -22.16 16.92
CA GLY A 67 -7.12 -21.56 18.25
C GLY A 67 -8.44 -21.28 18.99
N PRO A 68 -8.50 -21.41 20.33
CA PRO A 68 -9.69 -21.04 21.11
C PRO A 68 -9.96 -19.53 20.98
N LYS A 69 -11.09 -19.18 20.36
CA LYS A 69 -11.58 -17.79 20.26
C LYS A 69 -11.84 -17.22 21.65
N GLY A 70 -10.95 -16.34 22.12
CA GLY A 70 -11.24 -15.48 23.28
C GLY A 70 -10.07 -15.21 24.23
N ARG A 71 -8.94 -15.91 24.13
CA ARG A 71 -7.75 -15.62 24.94
C ARG A 71 -6.58 -15.34 24.02
N SER A 72 -6.09 -14.10 24.03
CA SER A 72 -4.84 -13.72 23.37
C SER A 72 -3.70 -14.50 24.04
N LYS A 73 -3.29 -15.61 23.43
CA LYS A 73 -2.09 -16.33 23.86
C LYS A 73 -0.88 -15.48 23.56
N SER A 74 -0.05 -15.25 24.57
CA SER A 74 1.31 -14.74 24.37
C SER A 74 2.10 -15.77 23.54
N SER A 75 3.08 -15.33 22.76
CA SER A 75 3.99 -16.21 22.00
C SER A 75 4.64 -17.31 22.87
N HIS A 76 4.71 -17.10 24.19
CA HIS A 76 5.24 -18.06 25.16
C HIS A 76 4.27 -19.17 25.58
N ASP A 77 2.96 -19.04 25.33
CA ASP A 77 1.92 -20.05 25.65
C ASP A 77 1.57 -20.94 24.44
N LEU A 78 2.34 -20.78 23.36
CA LEU A 78 2.24 -21.58 22.13
C LEU A 78 3.33 -22.65 22.07
N THR A 79 4.43 -22.45 22.78
CA THR A 79 5.50 -23.42 22.97
C THR A 79 5.31 -24.04 24.35
N ASP A 80 4.80 -25.27 24.41
CA ASP A 80 4.62 -26.04 25.65
C ASP A 80 5.99 -26.45 26.23
N ASP A 81 6.80 -25.46 26.63
CA ASP A 81 8.11 -25.65 27.22
C ASP A 81 7.97 -26.04 28.70
N ALA A 82 8.40 -27.27 29.02
CA ALA A 82 8.35 -27.83 30.38
C ALA A 82 9.18 -27.06 31.41
N SER A 83 10.10 -26.19 30.97
CA SER A 83 10.89 -25.33 31.84
C SER A 83 10.14 -24.06 32.29
N LEU A 84 8.97 -23.76 31.71
CA LEU A 84 8.19 -22.57 32.00
C LEU A 84 7.00 -22.87 32.93
N SER A 85 6.85 -22.03 33.96
CA SER A 85 5.73 -22.08 34.89
C SER A 85 4.45 -21.53 34.24
N SER A 86 3.42 -22.37 34.13
CA SER A 86 2.07 -21.99 33.72
C SER A 86 1.27 -21.27 34.80
N VAL A 87 1.84 -21.08 36.00
CA VAL A 87 1.19 -20.41 37.13
C VAL A 87 1.44 -18.89 37.05
N PRO A 88 0.39 -18.05 37.10
CA PRO A 88 0.56 -16.60 37.13
C PRO A 88 1.25 -16.17 38.43
N ALA A 89 2.27 -15.31 38.32
CA ALA A 89 3.09 -14.87 39.45
C ALA A 89 2.35 -14.00 40.48
N VAL A 90 1.15 -13.51 40.15
CA VAL A 90 0.30 -12.72 41.05
C VAL A 90 -1.14 -13.21 40.93
N VAL A 91 -1.67 -13.80 42.01
CA VAL A 91 -3.10 -14.09 42.13
C VAL A 91 -3.77 -12.79 42.56
N THR A 92 -4.37 -12.06 41.62
CA THR A 92 -5.26 -10.95 41.97
C THR A 92 -6.67 -11.49 42.12
N ASP A 93 -7.29 -11.33 43.29
CA ASP A 93 -8.71 -11.61 43.57
C ASP A 93 -9.67 -10.66 42.81
N LYS A 94 -9.41 -10.47 41.52
CA LYS A 94 -10.08 -9.51 40.64
C LYS A 94 -10.92 -10.18 39.55
N GLU A 95 -11.26 -11.45 39.74
CA GLU A 95 -12.09 -12.19 38.77
C GLU A 95 -13.60 -12.14 39.06
N LYS A 96 -14.08 -11.29 39.99
CA LYS A 96 -15.53 -11.18 40.29
C LYS A 96 -16.17 -9.78 40.32
N GLU A 97 -15.43 -8.68 40.14
CA GLU A 97 -16.02 -7.32 40.18
C GLU A 97 -15.40 -6.35 39.17
N GLU A 98 -15.28 -6.73 37.89
CA GLU A 98 -14.94 -5.79 36.82
C GLU A 98 -15.87 -5.96 35.59
N GLU A 99 -17.19 -6.00 35.83
CA GLU A 99 -18.14 -5.41 34.89
C GLU A 99 -18.44 -3.97 35.38
N GLU A 100 -18.32 -2.99 34.48
CA GLU A 100 -18.51 -1.55 34.73
C GLU A 100 -17.33 -0.76 35.36
N GLY A 101 -16.17 -0.77 34.71
CA GLY A 101 -15.02 0.04 35.12
C GLY A 101 -14.08 0.49 34.01
N GLY A 102 -14.61 0.78 32.82
CA GLY A 102 -13.79 1.18 31.67
C GLY A 102 -12.94 2.43 31.94
N PHE A 103 -11.62 2.25 32.07
CA PHE A 103 -10.63 3.33 31.99
C PHE A 103 -10.75 4.02 30.62
N ARG A 104 -11.55 5.10 30.58
CA ARG A 104 -11.67 5.96 29.40
C ARG A 104 -10.37 6.73 29.21
N ARG A 105 -9.51 6.25 28.33
CA ARG A 105 -8.43 7.04 27.74
C ARG A 105 -9.08 8.29 27.09
N PRO A 106 -8.75 9.51 27.52
CA PRO A 106 -9.37 10.70 26.95
C PRO A 106 -8.92 10.82 25.49
N THR A 107 -9.82 10.47 24.58
CA THR A 107 -9.64 10.51 23.11
C THR A 107 -10.14 11.84 22.56
N GLU A 108 -9.78 12.93 23.25
CA GLU A 108 -10.05 14.30 22.87
C GLU A 108 -8.70 15.01 22.65
N PRO A 109 -8.39 15.52 21.45
CA PRO A 109 -7.21 16.35 21.26
C PRO A 109 -7.33 17.59 22.17
N GLY A 110 -6.39 17.75 23.09
CA GLY A 110 -6.39 18.82 24.10
C GLY A 110 -6.67 18.37 25.55
N ALA A 111 -7.08 17.13 25.79
CA ALA A 111 -7.22 16.63 27.17
C ALA A 111 -5.87 16.54 27.91
N ALA A 112 -4.82 16.11 27.21
CA ALA A 112 -3.47 16.09 27.76
C ALA A 112 -2.92 17.51 28.03
N GLU A 113 -3.33 18.50 27.23
CA GLU A 113 -2.92 19.89 27.38
C GLU A 113 -3.64 20.55 28.56
N ARG A 114 -4.94 20.28 28.75
CA ARG A 114 -5.71 20.67 29.94
C ARG A 114 -5.14 20.07 31.23
N VAL A 115 -4.68 18.81 31.19
CA VAL A 115 -4.01 18.17 32.33
C VAL A 115 -2.66 18.83 32.61
N ARG A 116 -1.86 19.14 31.57
CA ARG A 116 -0.59 19.87 31.71
C ARG A 116 -0.79 21.30 32.23
N GLN A 117 -1.85 21.98 31.79
CA GLN A 117 -2.19 23.31 32.26
C GLN A 117 -2.62 23.30 33.73
N ARG A 118 -3.46 22.34 34.15
CA ARG A 118 -3.81 22.15 35.56
C ARG A 118 -2.61 21.80 36.44
N MET A 119 -1.68 20.99 35.94
CA MET A 119 -0.44 20.69 36.66
C MET A 119 0.48 21.91 36.77
N ARG A 120 0.53 22.76 35.72
CA ARG A 120 1.32 24.00 35.73
C ARG A 120 0.72 25.05 36.66
N GLU A 121 -0.60 25.21 36.64
CA GLU A 121 -1.36 26.09 37.54
C GLU A 121 -1.22 25.64 39.00
N ALA A 122 -1.21 24.33 39.27
CA ALA A 122 -0.98 23.77 40.61
C ALA A 122 0.46 24.00 41.13
N VAL A 123 1.44 24.20 40.25
CA VAL A 123 2.83 24.54 40.62
C VAL A 123 3.02 26.04 40.83
N THR A 124 2.20 26.90 40.20
CA THR A 124 2.29 28.36 40.31
C THR A 124 1.31 28.99 41.31
N ALA A 125 0.29 28.25 41.77
CA ALA A 125 -0.65 28.74 42.77
C ALA A 125 0.04 28.81 44.16
N PRO A 126 -0.07 29.94 44.89
CA PRO A 126 0.42 30.03 46.26
C PRO A 126 -0.41 29.11 47.17
N PRO A 127 0.20 28.42 48.15
CA PRO A 127 -0.52 27.52 49.04
C PRO A 127 -1.54 28.32 49.87
N ALA A 128 -2.83 28.04 49.67
CA ALA A 128 -3.92 28.59 50.46
C ALA A 128 -4.02 27.84 51.81
N SER A 129 -3.03 28.04 52.68
CA SER A 129 -3.13 27.83 54.14
C SER A 129 -1.89 28.37 54.85
N ALA A 130 -1.80 29.71 54.96
CA ALA A 130 -0.86 30.34 55.87
C ALA A 130 -1.39 30.26 57.31
N ALA A 131 -1.29 29.07 57.92
CA ALA A 131 -1.21 28.93 59.37
C ALA A 131 0.28 28.88 59.73
N PRO A 132 0.76 29.59 60.78
CA PRO A 132 2.17 29.58 61.15
C PRO A 132 2.48 28.24 61.83
N GLN A 133 2.71 27.19 61.05
CA GLN A 133 3.20 25.91 61.56
C GLN A 133 4.66 26.07 61.96
N GLU A 134 4.93 25.69 63.21
CA GLU A 134 6.25 25.62 63.83
C GLU A 134 7.27 24.99 62.88
N ARG A 135 8.45 25.60 62.80
CA ARG A 135 9.56 25.11 61.98
C ARG A 135 10.00 23.73 62.50
N ASN A 136 9.45 22.66 61.94
CA ASN A 136 9.89 21.29 62.18
C ASN A 136 11.33 21.12 61.69
N TYR A 137 12.29 21.22 62.62
CA TYR A 137 13.72 21.05 62.36
C TYR A 137 14.03 19.71 61.66
N PHE A 138 13.31 18.65 62.04
CA PHE A 138 13.41 17.31 61.43
C PHE A 138 12.99 17.27 59.95
N GLU A 139 12.02 18.09 59.53
CA GLU A 139 11.62 18.18 58.13
C GLU A 139 12.65 18.96 57.30
N GLN A 140 13.26 20.00 57.86
CA GLN A 140 14.35 20.71 57.17
C GLN A 140 15.58 19.82 56.98
N GLU A 141 15.91 18.99 57.97
CA GLU A 141 17.03 18.05 57.87
C GLU A 141 16.76 16.96 56.82
N ARG A 142 15.54 16.40 56.81
CA ARG A 142 15.11 15.44 55.78
C ARG A 142 15.09 16.05 54.38
N GLN A 143 14.66 17.31 54.23
CA GLN A 143 14.70 18.01 52.95
C GLN A 143 16.14 18.29 52.47
N LYS A 144 17.06 18.67 53.39
CA LYS A 144 18.48 18.85 53.06
C LYS A 144 19.14 17.54 52.63
N ALA A 145 18.88 16.44 53.34
CA ALA A 145 19.37 15.11 52.98
C ALA A 145 18.82 14.66 51.60
N SER A 146 17.53 14.92 51.33
CA SER A 146 16.93 14.64 50.02
C SER A 146 17.56 15.50 48.92
N ALA A 147 17.79 16.79 49.16
CA ALA A 147 18.44 17.69 48.20
C ALA A 147 19.89 17.28 47.91
N GLN A 148 20.63 16.81 48.91
CA GLN A 148 21.98 16.26 48.73
C GLN A 148 21.96 15.00 47.86
N ARG A 149 21.06 14.05 48.17
CA ARG A 149 20.89 12.81 47.40
C ARG A 149 20.47 13.08 45.95
N ILE A 150 19.58 14.04 45.73
CA ILE A 150 19.19 14.51 44.38
C ILE A 150 20.39 15.15 43.66
N GLY A 151 21.24 15.89 44.39
CA GLY A 151 22.47 16.47 43.85
C GLY A 151 23.48 15.40 43.40
N GLU A 152 23.63 14.33 44.19
CA GLU A 152 24.48 13.17 43.87
C GLU A 152 23.96 12.44 42.63
N ILE A 153 22.66 12.09 42.59
CA ILE A 153 22.03 11.46 41.43
C ILE A 153 22.21 12.31 40.15
N ARG A 154 22.12 13.64 40.26
CA ARG A 154 22.35 14.55 39.12
C ARG A 154 23.81 14.56 38.64
N LYS A 155 24.77 14.37 39.55
CA LYS A 155 26.19 14.26 39.20
C LYS A 155 26.46 12.91 38.51
N GLU A 156 25.95 11.82 39.07
CA GLU A 156 26.02 10.48 38.49
C GLU A 156 25.41 10.45 37.08
N PHE A 157 24.24 11.06 36.90
CA PHE A 157 23.61 11.15 35.57
C PHE A 157 24.46 11.94 34.57
N ARG A 158 25.12 13.02 35.01
CA ARG A 158 26.01 13.82 34.15
C ARG A 158 27.26 13.03 33.77
N GLU A 159 27.80 12.25 34.70
CA GLU A 159 28.94 11.39 34.48
C GLU A 159 28.62 10.24 33.53
N LEU A 160 27.50 9.54 33.76
CA LEU A 160 27.02 8.48 32.86
C LEU A 160 26.79 9.01 31.44
N LYS A 161 26.21 10.20 31.30
CA LYS A 161 26.04 10.86 29.99
C LYS A 161 27.38 11.21 29.32
N ARG A 162 28.41 11.53 30.10
CA ARG A 162 29.77 11.77 29.59
C ARG A 162 30.41 10.45 29.14
N GLN A 163 30.23 9.38 29.91
CA GLN A 163 30.72 8.04 29.57
C GLN A 163 30.06 7.52 28.29
N MET A 164 28.73 7.58 28.17
CA MET A 164 28.02 7.19 26.95
C MET A 164 28.49 7.95 25.72
N ARG A 165 28.68 9.27 25.82
CA ARG A 165 29.22 10.05 24.70
C ARG A 165 30.66 9.71 24.35
N ALA A 166 31.48 9.34 25.33
CA ALA A 166 32.84 8.89 25.07
C ALA A 166 32.85 7.51 24.40
N GLU A 167 31.95 6.62 24.80
CA GLU A 167 31.76 5.30 24.20
C GLU A 167 31.21 5.40 22.77
N ASP A 168 30.21 6.24 22.51
CA ASP A 168 29.68 6.51 21.17
C ASP A 168 30.76 7.13 20.27
N GLN A 169 31.59 8.04 20.81
CA GLN A 169 32.71 8.60 20.08
C GLN A 169 33.81 7.57 19.81
N ALA A 170 34.10 6.67 20.75
CA ALA A 170 35.05 5.58 20.56
C ALA A 170 34.57 4.60 19.47
N LYS A 171 33.28 4.22 19.50
CA LYS A 171 32.65 3.39 18.46
C LYS A 171 32.67 4.07 17.10
N SER A 172 32.32 5.36 17.03
CA SER A 172 32.37 6.12 15.75
C SER A 172 33.77 6.36 15.21
N LYS A 173 34.82 6.25 16.04
CA LYS A 173 36.23 6.35 15.62
C LYS A 173 36.80 5.00 15.22
N ALA A 174 36.35 3.90 15.85
CA ALA A 174 36.62 2.54 15.37
C ALA A 174 36.02 2.31 13.98
N ASP A 175 34.86 2.91 13.71
CA ASP A 175 34.13 2.83 12.43
C ASP A 175 34.65 3.81 11.34
N LYS A 176 35.71 4.59 11.62
CA LYS A 176 36.25 5.63 10.72
C LYS A 176 37.75 5.52 10.41
N GLN A 177 38.39 4.39 10.72
CA GLN A 177 39.62 4.06 10.02
C GLN A 177 39.27 3.54 8.62
N PRO A 178 39.83 4.10 7.53
CA PRO A 178 39.67 3.53 6.21
C PRO A 178 40.57 2.29 6.14
N ALA A 179 40.00 1.12 6.41
CA ALA A 179 40.61 -0.15 6.05
C ALA A 179 40.29 -0.44 4.57
N GLU A 180 41.03 0.21 3.67
CA GLU A 180 41.41 -0.47 2.43
C GLU A 180 42.43 -1.53 2.84
N GLY A 181 42.05 -2.79 2.74
CA GLY A 181 42.90 -3.93 3.08
C GLY A 181 42.18 -4.88 4.01
N GLU A 182 41.74 -5.99 3.42
CA GLU A 182 41.61 -7.30 4.06
C GLU A 182 40.95 -7.29 5.45
N GLU A 183 39.67 -7.69 5.50
CA GLU A 183 39.18 -8.43 6.66
C GLU A 183 39.99 -9.74 6.73
N GLU A 184 41.24 -9.65 7.20
CA GLU A 184 41.83 -10.74 7.96
C GLU A 184 40.91 -10.90 9.16
N GLU A 185 39.95 -11.80 9.01
CA GLU A 185 39.38 -12.50 10.15
C GLU A 185 40.56 -12.92 11.00
N GLU A 186 40.72 -12.31 12.18
CA GLU A 186 41.59 -12.88 13.19
C GLU A 186 41.05 -14.30 13.43
N GLU A 187 41.68 -15.29 12.78
CA GLU A 187 41.72 -16.68 13.21
C GLU A 187 42.41 -16.67 14.58
N GLU A 188 41.71 -16.14 15.59
CA GLU A 188 41.93 -16.59 16.94
C GLU A 188 41.68 -18.10 16.90
N ASP A 189 42.76 -18.87 16.90
CA ASP A 189 42.75 -20.32 16.99
C ASP A 189 42.08 -20.69 18.33
N TYR A 190 40.77 -20.90 18.30
CA TYR A 190 40.02 -21.54 19.39
C TYR A 190 40.35 -23.04 19.35
N GLY A 191 41.61 -23.36 19.69
CA GLY A 191 42.24 -24.67 19.61
C GLY A 191 41.46 -25.76 20.35
N GLY A 192 40.48 -26.35 19.67
CA GLY A 192 39.80 -27.59 20.06
C GLY A 192 38.29 -27.51 20.31
N ASN A 193 37.66 -26.32 20.36
CA ASN A 193 36.23 -26.24 20.69
C ASN A 193 35.34 -26.32 19.43
N GLN A 194 34.98 -27.56 19.05
CA GLN A 194 34.14 -27.87 17.86
C GLN A 194 32.84 -27.06 17.80
N LEU A 195 32.22 -26.79 18.95
CA LEU A 195 30.94 -26.06 19.01
C LEU A 195 31.09 -24.61 18.57
N MET A 196 32.17 -23.95 18.96
CA MET A 196 32.46 -22.56 18.56
C MET A 196 32.76 -22.44 17.07
N ARG A 197 33.40 -23.47 16.48
CA ARG A 197 33.65 -23.52 15.03
C ARG A 197 32.36 -23.67 14.24
N ALA A 198 31.49 -24.59 14.67
CA ALA A 198 30.18 -24.78 14.04
C ALA A 198 29.31 -23.50 14.15
N TYR A 199 29.29 -22.85 15.32
CA TYR A 199 28.54 -21.63 15.54
C TYR A 199 29.00 -20.47 14.62
N ARG A 200 30.31 -20.29 14.42
CA ARG A 200 30.83 -19.27 13.50
C ARG A 200 30.53 -19.59 12.04
N GLN A 201 30.61 -20.86 11.64
CA GLN A 201 30.22 -21.29 10.30
C GLN A 201 28.74 -21.03 10.03
N GLU A 202 27.88 -21.30 11.01
CA GLU A 202 26.45 -20.98 10.92
C GLU A 202 26.20 -19.47 10.88
N GLN A 203 26.91 -18.66 11.66
CA GLN A 203 26.82 -17.20 11.59
C GLN A 203 27.22 -16.67 10.21
N ARG A 204 28.35 -17.15 9.64
CA ARG A 204 28.80 -16.76 8.29
C ARG A 204 27.75 -17.14 7.24
N ALA A 205 27.30 -18.40 7.25
CA ALA A 205 26.28 -18.88 6.34
C ALA A 205 24.95 -18.10 6.47
N TYR A 206 24.57 -17.71 7.69
CA TYR A 206 23.38 -16.89 7.92
C TYR A 206 23.57 -15.46 7.42
N SER A 207 24.76 -14.87 7.60
CA SER A 207 25.09 -13.53 7.10
C SER A 207 25.07 -13.48 5.57
N GLU A 208 25.62 -14.49 4.89
CA GLU A 208 25.59 -14.62 3.43
C GLU A 208 24.15 -14.77 2.93
N LYS A 209 23.33 -15.59 3.59
CA LYS A 209 21.90 -15.72 3.28
C LYS A 209 21.14 -14.42 3.51
N GLN A 210 21.48 -13.67 4.56
CA GLN A 210 20.88 -12.35 4.83
C GLN A 210 21.30 -11.31 3.78
N GLN A 211 22.52 -11.37 3.25
CA GLN A 211 22.95 -10.49 2.14
C GLN A 211 22.24 -10.86 0.82
N GLN A 212 22.00 -12.15 0.57
CA GLN A 212 21.20 -12.62 -0.57
C GLN A 212 19.72 -12.27 -0.44
N LEU A 213 19.20 -12.21 0.79
CA LEU A 213 17.86 -11.71 1.11
C LEU A 213 17.86 -10.17 1.00
N LEU A 214 17.76 -9.69 -0.23
CA LEU A 214 17.58 -8.29 -0.57
C LEU A 214 16.62 -7.59 0.40
N PRO A 215 16.94 -6.36 0.85
CA PRO A 215 16.12 -5.66 1.83
C PRO A 215 14.66 -5.61 1.39
N LYS A 216 13.74 -5.81 2.34
CA LYS A 216 12.30 -5.98 2.09
C LYS A 216 11.77 -4.79 1.26
N GLY A 217 11.54 -5.02 -0.04
CA GLY A 217 11.20 -3.99 -1.04
C GLY A 217 12.16 -3.95 -2.25
N ALA A 218 13.48 -4.04 -2.03
CA ALA A 218 14.49 -4.02 -3.09
C ALA A 218 14.45 -5.29 -3.96
N SER A 219 14.05 -6.44 -3.39
CA SER A 219 13.88 -7.68 -4.16
C SER A 219 12.83 -7.54 -5.27
N ARG A 220 11.73 -6.83 -5.01
CA ARG A 220 10.68 -6.60 -6.02
C ARG A 220 11.18 -5.67 -7.12
N GLU A 221 11.84 -4.59 -6.74
CA GLU A 221 12.42 -3.64 -7.69
C GLU A 221 13.43 -4.32 -8.62
N GLN A 222 14.34 -5.12 -8.08
CA GLN A 222 15.31 -5.86 -8.89
C GLN A 222 14.65 -6.84 -9.85
N LYS A 223 13.63 -7.58 -9.41
CA LYS A 223 12.83 -8.44 -10.30
C LYS A 223 12.16 -7.63 -11.42
N THR A 224 11.63 -6.44 -11.11
CA THR A 224 11.03 -5.57 -12.14
C THR A 224 12.05 -5.01 -13.12
N LEU A 225 13.24 -4.63 -12.63
CA LEU A 225 14.33 -4.13 -13.47
C LEU A 225 14.91 -5.23 -14.35
N GLU A 226 15.02 -6.47 -13.83
CA GLU A 226 15.44 -7.61 -14.62
C GLU A 226 14.42 -7.95 -15.72
N ALA A 227 13.11 -7.92 -15.40
CA ALA A 227 12.05 -8.08 -16.40
C ALA A 227 12.08 -6.97 -17.46
N LEU A 228 12.32 -5.72 -17.05
CA LEU A 228 12.49 -4.58 -17.95
C LEU A 228 13.73 -4.76 -18.86
N ALA A 229 14.86 -5.20 -18.31
CA ALA A 229 16.09 -5.43 -19.08
C ALA A 229 15.88 -6.52 -20.14
N ARG A 230 15.17 -7.61 -19.79
CA ARG A 230 14.78 -8.65 -20.77
C ARG A 230 13.87 -8.10 -21.86
N PHE A 231 12.89 -7.26 -21.51
CA PHE A 231 12.02 -6.61 -22.47
C PHE A 231 12.78 -5.66 -23.41
N GLN A 232 13.68 -4.84 -22.88
CA GLN A 232 14.52 -3.94 -23.68
C GLN A 232 15.45 -4.69 -24.62
N ALA A 233 16.06 -5.78 -24.16
CA ALA A 233 16.88 -6.64 -25.02
C ALA A 233 16.06 -7.23 -26.18
N LYS A 234 14.84 -7.71 -25.89
CA LYS A 234 13.91 -8.22 -26.91
C LYS A 234 13.48 -7.12 -27.91
N MET A 235 13.18 -5.92 -27.43
CA MET A 235 12.86 -4.78 -28.30
C MET A 235 14.03 -4.40 -29.21
N ALA A 236 15.25 -4.38 -28.68
CA ALA A 236 16.44 -4.02 -29.47
C ALA A 236 16.65 -4.99 -30.64
N THR A 237 16.50 -6.30 -30.41
CA THR A 237 16.62 -7.30 -31.49
C THR A 237 15.55 -7.13 -32.56
N LEU A 238 14.29 -6.88 -32.17
CA LEU A 238 13.21 -6.71 -33.15
C LEU A 238 13.34 -5.41 -33.96
N VAL A 239 13.80 -4.33 -33.34
CA VAL A 239 14.02 -3.05 -34.05
C VAL A 239 15.16 -3.17 -35.07
N ASP A 240 16.22 -3.92 -34.76
CA ASP A 240 17.32 -4.18 -35.68
C ASP A 240 16.92 -5.09 -36.86
N ASP A 241 15.92 -5.97 -36.67
CA ASP A 241 15.39 -6.84 -37.73
C ASP A 241 14.34 -6.12 -38.60
N ASP A 242 13.46 -5.30 -38.03
CA ASP A 242 12.48 -4.47 -38.78
C ASP A 242 13.21 -3.48 -39.72
N ALA A 243 14.34 -2.93 -39.29
CA ALA A 243 15.19 -2.06 -40.11
C ALA A 243 15.79 -2.75 -41.35
N LYS A 244 15.84 -4.09 -41.39
CA LYS A 244 16.32 -4.87 -42.54
C LYS A 244 15.18 -5.31 -43.48
N ASP A 245 13.96 -5.46 -42.95
CA ASP A 245 12.78 -5.91 -43.71
C ASP A 245 12.01 -4.77 -44.39
N ASP A 246 12.27 -3.50 -44.05
CA ASP A 246 11.67 -2.30 -44.65
C ASP A 246 11.98 -2.12 -46.17
N ALA A 247 12.76 -3.02 -46.78
CA ALA A 247 13.08 -3.02 -48.21
C ALA A 247 12.11 -3.86 -49.07
N HIS A 248 11.30 -4.74 -48.47
CA HIS A 248 10.33 -5.56 -49.21
C HIS A 248 8.96 -5.51 -48.54
N GLY A 249 8.03 -4.80 -49.15
CA GLY A 249 6.60 -4.81 -48.78
C GLY A 249 6.07 -6.25 -48.78
N GLY A 250 5.97 -6.82 -47.58
CA GLY A 250 5.64 -8.22 -47.35
C GLY A 250 4.19 -8.38 -46.92
N ASN A 251 3.43 -9.00 -47.82
CA ASN A 251 2.17 -9.73 -47.70
C ASN A 251 1.44 -9.71 -46.34
N GLU A 252 0.21 -9.20 -46.35
CA GLU A 252 -0.78 -9.24 -45.28
C GLU A 252 -1.43 -10.63 -45.23
N ASP A 253 -0.81 -11.67 -44.64
CA ASP A 253 -1.50 -12.98 -44.50
C ASP A 253 -0.85 -13.96 -43.50
N ASP A 254 -0.34 -13.47 -42.35
CA ASP A 254 0.02 -14.36 -41.23
C ASP A 254 -0.75 -13.96 -39.97
N GLU A 255 -1.90 -14.63 -39.78
CA GLU A 255 -2.82 -14.53 -38.63
C GLU A 255 -2.25 -15.19 -37.36
N ASP A 256 -0.98 -14.98 -37.04
CA ASP A 256 -0.42 -15.42 -35.76
C ASP A 256 -0.54 -14.29 -34.74
N ASP A 257 -1.68 -14.27 -34.02
CA ASP A 257 -2.02 -13.37 -32.90
C ASP A 257 -0.98 -13.41 -31.75
N ASN A 258 -0.06 -14.37 -31.76
CA ASN A 258 1.02 -14.53 -30.78
C ASN A 258 2.38 -14.01 -31.27
N SER A 259 2.46 -13.41 -32.45
CA SER A 259 3.72 -12.87 -32.98
C SER A 259 4.11 -11.57 -32.28
N ASP A 260 5.40 -11.42 -31.98
CA ASP A 260 5.98 -10.20 -31.39
C ASP A 260 6.03 -9.01 -32.38
N ARG A 261 5.43 -9.16 -33.57
CA ARG A 261 5.44 -8.15 -34.65
C ARG A 261 4.86 -6.80 -34.21
N TRP A 262 3.90 -6.81 -33.29
CA TRP A 262 3.33 -5.57 -32.75
C TRP A 262 4.34 -4.75 -31.92
N LEU A 263 5.37 -5.39 -31.35
CA LEU A 263 6.42 -4.71 -30.58
C LEU A 263 7.30 -3.81 -31.48
N ALA A 264 7.46 -4.17 -32.75
CA ALA A 264 8.21 -3.35 -33.73
C ALA A 264 7.35 -2.22 -34.33
N HIS A 265 6.01 -2.31 -34.22
CA HIS A 265 5.12 -1.37 -34.88
C HIS A 265 5.26 0.05 -34.35
N ARG A 266 5.59 1.00 -35.24
CA ARG A 266 5.65 2.42 -34.90
C ARG A 266 4.30 3.10 -35.10
N LEU A 267 3.78 3.69 -34.03
CA LEU A 267 2.54 4.46 -34.06
C LEU A 267 2.70 5.69 -34.98
N ARG A 268 2.04 5.67 -36.13
CA ARG A 268 1.97 6.79 -37.08
C ARG A 268 0.53 7.22 -37.20
N PHE A 269 0.21 8.43 -36.73
CA PHE A 269 -1.07 9.04 -37.02
C PHE A 269 -0.99 9.74 -38.37
N SER A 270 -2.02 9.59 -39.21
CA SER A 270 -2.24 10.58 -40.26
C SER A 270 -2.68 11.86 -39.56
N GLU A 271 -2.02 12.99 -39.84
CA GLU A 271 -2.47 14.30 -39.39
C GLU A 271 -3.78 14.64 -40.12
N GLN A 272 -4.86 14.04 -39.66
CA GLN A 272 -6.20 14.49 -39.93
C GLN A 272 -6.35 15.72 -39.06
N GLY A 273 -6.25 16.90 -39.69
CA GLY A 273 -6.44 18.18 -39.03
C GLY A 273 -7.73 18.22 -38.18
N PRO A 274 -7.97 19.29 -37.41
CA PRO A 274 -9.05 19.32 -36.43
C PRO A 274 -10.38 18.84 -37.02
N VAL A 275 -10.86 17.70 -36.54
CA VAL A 275 -12.16 17.14 -36.94
C VAL A 275 -13.23 18.05 -36.34
N LEU A 276 -13.85 18.89 -37.20
CA LEU A 276 -14.97 19.72 -36.79
C LEU A 276 -16.08 18.81 -36.27
N ALA A 277 -16.49 19.03 -35.02
CA ALA A 277 -17.62 18.32 -34.45
C ALA A 277 -18.87 18.55 -35.32
N ARG A 278 -19.67 17.50 -35.52
CA ARG A 278 -20.99 17.64 -36.14
C ARG A 278 -21.82 18.59 -35.27
N ASP A 279 -22.19 19.74 -35.82
CA ASP A 279 -23.07 20.70 -35.17
C ASP A 279 -24.47 20.10 -35.02
N ALA A 280 -24.97 20.01 -33.79
CA ALA A 280 -26.29 19.47 -33.48
C ALA A 280 -27.44 20.31 -34.09
N ASN A 281 -27.16 21.57 -34.47
CA ASN A 281 -28.14 22.43 -35.13
C ASN A 281 -28.19 22.22 -36.65
N VAL A 282 -27.18 21.57 -37.23
CA VAL A 282 -27.17 21.18 -38.64
C VAL A 282 -27.76 19.78 -38.74
N VAL A 283 -29.09 19.72 -38.84
CA VAL A 283 -29.78 18.45 -39.09
C VAL A 283 -29.44 18.00 -40.51
N ASN A 284 -28.71 16.88 -40.64
CA ASN A 284 -28.43 16.29 -41.95
C ASN A 284 -29.76 15.93 -42.62
N ALA A 285 -30.06 16.48 -43.80
CA ALA A 285 -31.34 16.24 -44.48
C ALA A 285 -31.63 14.75 -44.78
N GLU A 286 -30.60 13.91 -44.80
CA GLU A 286 -30.72 12.45 -45.00
C GLU A 286 -31.03 11.69 -43.71
N GLU A 287 -30.67 12.24 -42.55
CA GLU A 287 -30.92 11.67 -41.21
C GLU A 287 -32.10 12.38 -40.49
N ALA A 288 -32.54 13.53 -41.02
CA ALA A 288 -33.58 14.38 -40.44
C ALA A 288 -34.96 13.70 -40.34
N TYR A 289 -35.22 12.75 -41.22
CA TYR A 289 -36.52 12.11 -41.39
C TYR A 289 -36.35 10.60 -41.52
N SER A 290 -37.26 9.83 -40.90
CA SER A 290 -37.28 8.37 -41.00
C SER A 290 -37.34 7.92 -42.46
N ILE A 291 -36.86 6.71 -42.76
CA ILE A 291 -36.88 6.14 -44.11
C ILE A 291 -38.29 6.04 -44.71
N ASP A 292 -39.30 5.95 -43.86
CA ASP A 292 -40.71 5.88 -44.25
C ASP A 292 -41.38 7.27 -44.36
N ASP A 293 -40.70 8.34 -43.93
CA ASP A 293 -41.23 9.70 -43.98
C ASP A 293 -41.15 10.24 -45.43
N PRO A 294 -42.25 10.79 -45.99
CA PRO A 294 -42.25 11.36 -47.33
C PRO A 294 -41.30 12.56 -47.52
N ARG A 295 -40.83 13.18 -46.44
CA ARG A 295 -39.83 14.26 -46.44
C ARG A 295 -38.39 13.75 -46.45
N ASN A 296 -38.17 12.45 -46.28
CA ASN A 296 -36.84 11.87 -46.40
C ASN A 296 -36.27 12.15 -47.79
N ALA A 297 -35.03 12.64 -47.85
CA ALA A 297 -34.32 12.94 -49.09
C ALA A 297 -34.36 11.78 -50.11
N MET A 298 -34.29 10.52 -49.65
CA MET A 298 -34.41 9.35 -50.52
C MET A 298 -35.80 9.22 -51.16
N ASN A 299 -36.86 9.46 -50.39
CA ASN A 299 -38.24 9.40 -50.87
C ASN A 299 -38.58 10.58 -51.78
N GLU A 300 -38.05 11.77 -51.49
CA GLU A 300 -38.14 12.91 -52.41
C GLU A 300 -37.47 12.61 -53.76
N ARG A 301 -36.26 12.02 -53.73
CA ARG A 301 -35.55 11.60 -54.95
C ARG A 301 -36.36 10.57 -55.74
N ARG A 302 -37.01 9.61 -55.08
CA ARG A 302 -37.90 8.64 -55.73
C ARG A 302 -39.14 9.29 -56.34
N ARG A 303 -39.76 10.25 -55.63
CA ARG A 303 -40.97 10.96 -56.08
C ARG A 303 -40.70 11.94 -57.22
N LYS A 304 -39.57 12.65 -57.19
CA LYS A 304 -39.17 13.64 -58.21
C LYS A 304 -38.47 13.01 -59.41
N ARG A 305 -38.13 11.71 -59.37
CA ARG A 305 -37.60 11.00 -60.54
C ARG A 305 -38.67 10.99 -61.64
N PRO A 306 -38.39 11.51 -62.85
CA PRO A 306 -39.33 11.44 -63.95
C PRO A 306 -39.57 9.96 -64.29
N HIS A 307 -40.85 9.57 -64.30
CA HIS A 307 -41.26 8.23 -64.70
C HIS A 307 -40.99 8.08 -66.20
N HIS A 308 -39.80 7.59 -66.58
CA HIS A 308 -39.51 7.21 -67.95
C HIS A 308 -40.39 5.99 -68.28
N GLY A 309 -41.53 6.24 -68.91
CA GLY A 309 -42.44 5.21 -69.36
C GLY A 309 -41.71 4.27 -70.30
N HIS A 310 -41.63 2.99 -69.94
CA HIS A 310 -41.06 1.94 -70.77
C HIS A 310 -42.07 1.60 -71.88
N GLY A 311 -42.27 2.53 -72.81
CA GLY A 311 -43.12 2.37 -74.00
C GLY A 311 -42.28 2.04 -75.23
N ASP A 312 -42.72 1.03 -75.98
CA ASP A 312 -42.27 0.63 -77.31
C ASP A 312 -40.96 -0.17 -77.42
N ARG A 313 -41.04 -1.46 -77.05
CA ARG A 313 -40.30 -2.50 -77.77
C ARG A 313 -41.22 -3.06 -78.86
N LYS A 314 -41.21 -2.44 -80.04
CA LYS A 314 -41.78 -3.04 -81.25
C LYS A 314 -40.98 -4.29 -81.60
N HIS A 315 -41.63 -5.45 -81.54
CA HIS A 315 -41.12 -6.69 -82.10
C HIS A 315 -41.06 -6.55 -83.63
N HIS A 316 -39.85 -6.47 -84.18
CA HIS A 316 -39.66 -6.74 -85.61
C HIS A 316 -39.61 -8.24 -85.84
N LYS A 317 -40.38 -8.65 -86.86
CA LYS A 317 -40.62 -10.01 -87.33
C LYS A 317 -39.64 -10.36 -88.44
#